data_AF-A0A0T5PBC9-F1
#
_entry.id   AF-A0A0T5PBC9-F1
#
_cell.length_a   1.000
_cell.length_b   1.000
_cell.length_c   1.000
_cell.angle_alpha   90.00
_cell.angle_beta   90.00
_cell.angle_gamma   90.00
#
_symmetry.space_group_name_H-M   'P 1'
#
loop_
_entity.id
_entity.type
_entity.pdbx_description
1 polymer ?
#
loop_
_entity_poly.entity_id
_entity_poly.type
_entity_poly.pdbx_seq_one_letter_code
_entity_poly.pdbx_strand_id
1 'polypeptide(L)'
;MQTKGLLEQIWTNGLEVRGHDVHSPLIGILAAILDRPILGLVASEGFEQPIMLNESEEISAGLTLGDILEEEFGVEVEVDTVILIEPVQLADADVYTGRDLGSMLGTMLVNYAGFNPIGHVSEEVSRPAPHTVSDARALHMVERTGASEKANKNIGAGDGSALSHLI
;
A
#
# COMPACT_ATOMS: atom_id res chain seq x y z
N MET A 1 -7.86 -18.83 15.51
CA MET A 1 -6.74 -19.38 16.31
C MET A 1 -5.74 -18.30 16.76
N GLN A 2 -5.96 -17.00 16.50
CA GLN A 2 -5.01 -15.93 16.85
C GLN A 2 -5.29 -15.23 18.19
N THR A 3 -6.55 -15.10 18.61
CA THR A 3 -6.94 -14.40 19.86
C THR A 3 -6.41 -15.06 21.14
N LYS A 4 -6.29 -16.39 21.17
CA LYS A 4 -5.74 -17.10 22.32
C LYS A 4 -4.23 -16.82 22.51
N GLY A 5 -3.50 -16.66 21.41
CA GLY A 5 -2.09 -16.26 21.45
C GLY A 5 -1.90 -14.79 21.84
N LEU A 6 -2.86 -13.93 21.48
CA LEU A 6 -2.85 -12.52 21.87
C LEU A 6 -2.94 -12.34 23.40
N LEU A 7 -3.90 -13.00 24.07
CA LEU A 7 -4.02 -12.91 25.53
C LEU A 7 -2.76 -13.38 26.26
N GLU A 8 -2.15 -14.47 25.78
CA GLU A 8 -0.91 -14.98 26.35
C GLU A 8 0.22 -13.95 26.22
N GLN A 9 0.33 -13.29 25.07
CA GLN A 9 1.33 -12.24 24.85
C GLN A 9 1.07 -11.00 25.74
N ILE A 10 -0.19 -10.62 25.94
CA ILE A 10 -0.56 -9.52 26.85
C ILE A 10 -0.10 -9.84 28.27
N TRP A 11 -0.45 -11.01 28.79
CA TRP A 11 -0.14 -11.38 30.18
C TRP A 11 1.33 -11.75 30.43
N THR A 12 2.10 -12.03 29.39
CA THR A 12 3.54 -12.32 29.51
C THR A 12 4.42 -11.09 29.26
N ASN A 13 3.83 -9.91 29.10
CA ASN A 13 4.52 -8.67 28.68
C ASN A 13 5.29 -8.83 27.36
N GLY A 14 4.76 -9.65 26.44
CA GLY A 14 5.30 -9.82 25.09
C GLY A 14 4.85 -8.74 24.11
N LEU A 15 4.03 -7.79 24.55
CA LEU A 15 3.53 -6.67 23.75
C LEU A 15 4.04 -5.34 24.29
N GLU A 16 4.47 -4.49 23.37
CA GLU A 16 4.88 -3.12 23.62
C GLU A 16 3.94 -2.17 22.86
N VAL A 17 3.36 -1.20 23.58
CA VAL A 17 2.66 -0.09 22.94
C VAL A 17 3.73 0.88 22.44
N ARG A 18 3.82 1.07 21.12
CA ARG A 18 4.74 2.07 20.57
C ARG A 18 4.07 3.42 20.50
N GLY A 19 4.75 4.42 21.05
CA GLY A 19 4.27 5.80 21.06
C GLY A 19 4.13 6.37 19.64
N HIS A 20 3.33 7.42 19.52
CA HIS A 20 2.95 8.06 18.25
C HIS A 20 4.13 8.51 17.37
N ASP A 21 5.35 8.62 17.89
CA ASP A 21 6.52 9.08 17.13
C ASP A 21 7.29 7.94 16.43
N VAL A 22 6.93 6.67 16.69
CA VAL A 22 7.55 5.49 16.08
C VAL A 22 6.54 4.84 15.14
N HIS A 23 6.72 5.03 13.84
CA HIS A 23 5.85 4.47 12.82
C HIS A 23 6.57 3.41 12.00
N SER A 24 6.04 2.19 12.01
CA SER A 24 6.39 1.20 11.01
C SER A 24 5.88 1.65 9.63
N PRO A 25 6.50 1.21 8.53
CA PRO A 25 5.97 1.46 7.19
C PRO A 25 4.52 0.99 7.01
N LEU A 26 4.12 -0.09 7.69
CA LEU A 26 2.76 -0.63 7.63
C LEU A 26 1.73 0.31 8.25
N ILE A 27 2.03 0.90 9.43
CA ILE A 27 1.17 1.91 10.05
C ILE A 27 0.96 3.08 9.10
N GLY A 28 2.04 3.60 8.50
CA GLY A 28 1.95 4.74 7.57
C GLY A 28 1.08 4.45 6.35
N ILE A 29 1.19 3.25 5.79
CA ILE A 29 0.37 2.85 4.63
C ILE A 29 -1.08 2.61 5.02
N LEU A 30 -1.33 1.90 6.12
CA LEU A 30 -2.69 1.65 6.59
C LEU A 30 -3.38 2.97 6.97
N ALA A 31 -2.69 3.92 7.59
CA ALA A 31 -3.22 5.24 7.90
C ALA A 31 -3.59 6.04 6.63
N ALA A 32 -2.96 5.75 5.49
CA ALA A 32 -3.31 6.36 4.21
C ALA A 32 -4.49 5.67 3.50
N ILE A 33 -4.80 4.42 3.86
CA ILE A 33 -5.86 3.61 3.24
C ILE A 33 -7.14 3.63 4.07
N LEU A 34 -7.02 3.57 5.39
CA LEU A 34 -8.13 3.47 6.32
C LEU A 34 -8.55 4.86 6.80
N ASP A 35 -9.85 5.12 6.78
CA ASP A 35 -10.44 6.34 7.34
C ASP A 35 -10.74 6.17 8.84
N ARG A 36 -9.77 5.63 9.60
CA ARG A 36 -9.92 5.26 11.01
C ARG A 36 -8.60 5.49 11.76
N PRO A 37 -8.64 5.82 13.07
CA PRO A 37 -7.43 5.85 13.89
C PRO A 37 -6.78 4.47 13.96
N ILE A 38 -5.45 4.45 14.01
CA ILE A 38 -4.66 3.20 14.09
C ILE A 38 -3.74 3.29 15.29
N LEU A 39 -3.84 2.29 16.17
CA LEU A 39 -2.90 2.09 17.27
C LEU A 39 -1.98 0.91 16.94
N GLY A 40 -0.67 1.16 16.95
CA GLY A 40 0.36 0.16 16.71
C GLY A 40 0.86 -0.47 18.00
N LEU A 41 0.87 -1.80 18.04
CA LEU A 41 1.46 -2.62 19.08
C LEU A 41 2.56 -3.49 18.47
N VAL A 42 3.66 -3.68 19.20
CA VAL A 42 4.77 -4.52 18.76
C VAL A 42 4.86 -5.75 19.64
N ALA A 43 4.74 -6.92 19.03
CA ALA A 43 4.92 -8.20 19.68
C ALA A 43 6.39 -8.65 19.56
N SER A 44 7.02 -8.96 20.69
CA SER A 44 8.39 -9.47 20.71
C SER A 44 8.51 -10.88 20.15
N GLU A 45 7.48 -11.72 20.34
CA GLU A 45 7.45 -13.12 19.90
C GLU A 45 6.01 -13.57 19.57
N GLY A 46 5.84 -14.80 19.06
CA GLY A 46 4.53 -15.45 18.91
C GLY A 46 3.71 -15.06 17.67
N PHE A 47 4.13 -14.04 16.91
CA PHE A 47 3.50 -13.63 15.66
C PHE A 47 4.49 -13.73 14.49
N GLU A 48 4.10 -14.46 13.44
CA GLU A 48 4.88 -14.53 12.18
C GLU A 48 4.45 -13.48 11.16
N GLN A 49 3.25 -12.91 11.33
CA GLN A 49 2.63 -11.93 10.44
C GLN A 49 1.89 -10.90 11.28
N PRO A 50 1.79 -9.65 10.81
CA PRO A 50 0.98 -8.65 11.49
C PRO A 50 -0.51 -9.01 11.42
N ILE A 51 -1.25 -8.55 12.43
CA ILE A 51 -2.70 -8.74 12.51
C ILE A 51 -3.39 -7.41 12.78
N MET A 52 -4.59 -7.27 12.24
CA MET A 52 -5.46 -6.12 12.46
C MET A 52 -6.72 -6.57 13.18
N LEU A 53 -7.08 -5.86 14.24
CA LEU A 53 -8.28 -6.07 15.06
C LEU A 53 -8.99 -4.74 15.28
N ASN A 54 -10.27 -4.77 15.61
CA ASN A 54 -10.95 -3.59 16.14
C ASN A 54 -10.72 -3.52 17.65
N GLU A 55 -10.68 -2.31 18.22
CA GLU A 55 -10.71 -2.13 19.68
C GLU A 55 -11.90 -2.88 20.32
N SER A 56 -13.03 -2.90 19.62
CA SER A 56 -14.28 -3.51 20.11
C SER A 56 -14.29 -5.03 19.99
N GLU A 57 -13.23 -5.66 19.48
CA GLU A 57 -13.16 -7.11 19.32
C GLU A 57 -13.17 -7.77 20.70
N GLU A 58 -14.11 -8.68 20.95
CA GLU A 58 -14.17 -9.43 22.22
C GLU A 58 -13.08 -10.50 22.25
N ILE A 59 -12.09 -10.33 23.14
CA ILE A 59 -10.94 -11.22 23.24
C ILE A 59 -11.11 -12.21 24.41
N SER A 60 -11.75 -11.78 25.49
CA SER A 60 -12.10 -12.58 26.66
C SER A 60 -13.57 -12.35 27.01
N ALA A 61 -14.18 -13.25 27.78
CA ALA A 61 -15.62 -13.23 28.05
C ALA A 61 -16.07 -11.88 28.65
N GLY A 62 -16.74 -11.07 27.83
CA GLY A 62 -17.22 -9.74 28.18
C GLY A 62 -16.15 -8.64 28.25
N LEU A 63 -14.93 -8.89 27.76
CA LEU A 63 -13.85 -7.90 27.70
C LEU A 63 -13.38 -7.70 26.26
N THR A 64 -13.45 -6.45 25.82
CA THR A 64 -12.95 -6.04 24.51
C THR A 64 -11.43 -5.86 24.54
N LEU A 65 -10.81 -5.81 23.35
CA LEU A 65 -9.39 -5.48 23.23
C LEU A 65 -9.10 -4.08 23.79
N GLY A 66 -9.99 -3.11 23.56
CA GLY A 66 -9.89 -1.76 24.12
C GLY A 66 -9.83 -1.78 25.65
N ASP A 67 -10.76 -2.50 26.30
CA ASP A 67 -10.78 -2.63 27.76
C ASP A 67 -9.48 -3.23 28.30
N ILE A 68 -8.97 -4.29 27.65
CA ILE A 68 -7.72 -4.93 28.05
C ILE A 68 -6.52 -3.99 27.88
N LEU A 69 -6.50 -3.18 26.82
CA LEU A 69 -5.41 -2.22 26.58
C LEU A 69 -5.41 -1.10 27.62
N GLU A 70 -6.59 -0.64 28.05
CA GLU A 70 -6.71 0.32 29.14
C GLU A 70 -6.23 -0.29 30.47
N GLU A 71 -6.69 -1.49 30.81
CA GLU A 71 -6.38 -2.14 32.09
C GLU A 71 -4.90 -2.55 32.21
N GLU A 72 -4.33 -3.15 31.18
CA GLU A 72 -2.98 -3.74 31.25
C GLU A 72 -1.86 -2.77 30.85
N PHE A 73 -2.16 -1.81 29.96
CA PHE A 73 -1.15 -0.88 29.43
C PHE A 73 -1.43 0.59 29.80
N GLY A 74 -2.57 0.90 30.41
CA GLY A 74 -2.96 2.28 30.72
C GLY A 74 -3.24 3.11 29.47
N VAL A 75 -3.60 2.46 28.36
CA VAL A 75 -3.85 3.11 27.07
C VAL A 75 -5.35 3.19 26.83
N GLU A 76 -5.90 4.39 26.96
CA GLU A 76 -7.28 4.66 26.54
C GLU A 76 -7.33 4.66 25.01
N VAL A 77 -8.18 3.81 24.45
CA VAL A 77 -8.30 3.63 23.00
C VAL A 77 -9.57 4.31 22.53
N GLU A 78 -9.45 5.17 21.51
CA GLU A 78 -10.62 5.82 20.91
C GLU A 78 -11.55 4.79 20.25
N VAL A 79 -12.86 5.03 20.34
CA VAL A 79 -13.86 4.21 19.64
C VAL A 79 -13.52 4.16 18.15
N ASP A 80 -13.73 2.99 17.56
CA ASP A 80 -13.42 2.71 16.18
C ASP A 80 -11.93 2.70 15.82
N THR A 81 -11.02 2.67 16.79
CA THR A 81 -9.59 2.46 16.51
C THR A 81 -9.31 1.05 16.00
N VAL A 82 -8.49 0.97 14.95
CA VAL A 82 -7.90 -0.27 14.46
C VAL A 82 -6.61 -0.55 15.22
N ILE A 83 -6.54 -1.70 15.86
CA ILE A 83 -5.33 -2.17 16.54
C ILE A 83 -4.52 -2.99 15.54
N LEU A 84 -3.32 -2.51 15.22
CA LEU A 84 -2.33 -3.25 14.44
C LEU A 84 -1.31 -3.85 15.40
N ILE A 85 -1.16 -5.17 15.39
CA ILE A 85 -0.10 -5.86 16.13
C ILE A 85 0.93 -6.37 15.13
N GLU A 86 2.17 -5.94 15.28
CA GLU A 86 3.28 -6.28 14.39
C GLU A 86 4.35 -7.09 15.13
N PRO A 87 4.92 -8.15 14.52
CA PRO A 87 6.16 -8.73 15.01
C PRO A 87 7.28 -7.69 15.02
N VAL A 88 8.13 -7.68 16.05
CA VAL A 88 9.24 -6.72 16.19
C VAL A 88 10.15 -6.67 14.95
N GLN A 89 10.36 -7.81 14.28
CA GLN A 89 11.19 -7.90 13.08
C GLN A 89 10.60 -7.10 11.91
N LEU A 90 9.28 -6.93 11.88
CA LEU A 90 8.57 -6.13 10.87
C LEU A 90 8.42 -4.68 11.31
N ALA A 91 8.12 -4.44 12.59
CA ALA A 91 8.03 -3.09 13.13
C ALA A 91 9.36 -2.31 12.98
N ASP A 92 10.50 -3.00 13.11
CA ASP A 92 11.84 -2.43 13.00
C ASP A 92 12.46 -2.59 11.59
N ALA A 93 11.71 -3.10 10.61
CA ALA A 93 12.24 -3.31 9.27
C ALA A 93 12.45 -1.97 8.54
N ASP A 94 13.71 -1.72 8.14
CA ASP A 94 14.08 -0.50 7.40
C ASP A 94 13.54 -0.46 5.96
N VAL A 95 13.35 -1.63 5.33
CA VAL A 95 12.99 -1.72 3.90
C VAL A 95 12.06 -2.89 3.64
N TYR A 96 10.98 -2.61 2.92
CA TYR A 96 10.10 -3.61 2.33
C TYR A 96 10.21 -3.59 0.82
N THR A 97 10.13 -4.77 0.19
CA THR A 97 9.83 -4.79 -1.25
C THR A 97 8.35 -4.50 -1.45
N GLY A 98 7.99 -3.80 -2.53
CA GLY A 98 6.58 -3.52 -2.83
C GLY A 98 5.75 -4.79 -3.03
N ARG A 99 6.38 -5.90 -3.43
CA ARG A 99 5.72 -7.21 -3.56
C ARG A 99 5.35 -7.79 -2.19
N ASP A 100 6.29 -7.83 -1.26
CA ASP A 100 6.07 -8.42 0.06
C ASP A 100 5.05 -7.59 0.84
N LEU A 101 5.20 -6.27 0.78
CA LEU A 101 4.27 -5.33 1.37
C LEU A 101 2.86 -5.45 0.79
N GLY A 102 2.74 -5.51 -0.54
CA GLY A 102 1.44 -5.68 -1.21
C GLY A 102 0.76 -7.00 -0.85
N SER A 103 1.52 -8.09 -0.76
CA SER A 103 1.01 -9.39 -0.33
C SER A 103 0.50 -9.33 1.11
N MET A 104 1.29 -8.74 2.01
CA MET A 104 0.96 -8.62 3.43
C MET A 104 -0.29 -7.76 3.64
N LEU A 105 -0.35 -6.58 3.04
CA LEU A 105 -1.53 -5.69 3.08
C LEU A 105 -2.77 -6.39 2.52
N GLY A 106 -2.64 -7.07 1.38
CA GLY A 106 -3.75 -7.81 0.78
C GLY A 106 -4.32 -8.86 1.73
N THR A 107 -3.46 -9.66 2.35
CA THR A 107 -3.87 -10.66 3.35
C THR A 107 -4.51 -10.02 4.57
N MET A 108 -3.91 -8.97 5.14
CA MET A 108 -4.46 -8.28 6.31
C MET A 108 -5.84 -7.68 6.03
N LEU A 109 -6.01 -6.94 4.93
CA LEU A 109 -7.27 -6.29 4.60
C LEU A 109 -8.40 -7.30 4.33
N VAL A 110 -8.10 -8.41 3.64
CA VAL A 110 -9.06 -9.50 3.42
C VAL A 110 -9.50 -10.13 4.74
N ASN A 111 -8.54 -10.45 5.61
CA ASN A 111 -8.83 -11.04 6.92
C ASN A 111 -9.62 -10.08 7.81
N TYR A 112 -9.20 -8.81 7.86
CA TYR A 112 -9.83 -7.77 8.67
C TYR A 112 -11.28 -7.48 8.24
N ALA A 113 -11.54 -7.46 6.93
CA ALA A 113 -12.88 -7.29 6.40
C ALA A 113 -13.78 -8.55 6.56
N GLY A 114 -13.25 -9.64 7.15
CA GLY A 114 -13.99 -10.90 7.32
C GLY A 114 -14.28 -11.61 5.99
N PHE A 115 -13.57 -11.28 4.91
CA PHE A 115 -13.69 -12.00 3.66
C PHE A 115 -13.01 -13.36 3.78
N ASN A 116 -13.81 -14.42 3.80
CA ASN A 116 -13.30 -15.76 3.63
C ASN A 116 -12.93 -15.92 2.15
N PRO A 117 -11.65 -16.10 1.77
CA PRO A 117 -11.26 -16.16 0.37
C PRO A 117 -12.06 -17.28 -0.32
N ILE A 118 -12.74 -16.94 -1.41
CA ILE A 118 -13.52 -17.88 -2.22
C ILE A 118 -12.54 -18.88 -2.84
N GLY A 119 -12.30 -19.98 -2.13
CA GLY A 119 -11.48 -21.10 -2.57
C GLY A 119 -10.00 -20.76 -2.75
N HIS A 120 -9.16 -21.77 -2.56
CA HIS A 120 -7.84 -21.74 -3.17
C HIS A 120 -8.01 -21.50 -4.67
N VAL A 121 -7.64 -20.32 -5.14
CA VAL A 121 -7.09 -20.25 -6.50
C VAL A 121 -5.73 -20.89 -6.36
N SER A 122 -5.67 -22.20 -6.62
CA SER A 122 -4.42 -22.79 -7.09
C SER A 122 -3.98 -21.91 -8.24
N GLU A 123 -2.92 -21.14 -8.06
CA GLU A 123 -2.21 -20.49 -9.16
C GLU A 123 -1.63 -21.61 -10.04
N GLU A 124 -2.47 -22.25 -10.84
CA GLU A 124 -2.11 -22.41 -12.23
C GLU A 124 -2.44 -21.07 -12.87
N VAL A 125 -1.56 -20.08 -12.63
CA VAL A 125 -1.48 -18.91 -13.50
C VAL A 125 -1.12 -19.48 -14.86
N SER A 126 -2.15 -19.75 -15.65
CA SER A 126 -2.01 -19.78 -17.10
C SER A 126 -1.57 -18.38 -17.48
N ARG A 127 -0.24 -18.18 -17.46
CA ARG A 127 0.39 -16.99 -18.01
C ARG A 127 -0.23 -16.86 -19.40
N PRO A 128 -0.90 -15.74 -19.75
CA PRO A 128 -1.15 -15.52 -21.15
C PRO A 128 0.22 -15.65 -21.82
N ALA A 129 0.29 -16.52 -22.84
CA ALA A 129 1.52 -16.76 -23.57
C ALA A 129 2.19 -15.41 -23.82
N PRO A 130 3.51 -15.27 -23.56
CA PRO A 130 4.18 -14.00 -23.76
C PRO A 130 3.75 -13.50 -25.12
N HIS A 131 3.08 -12.35 -25.15
CA HIS A 131 2.77 -11.72 -26.42
C HIS A 131 4.15 -11.46 -26.99
N THR A 132 4.56 -12.27 -27.95
CA THR A 132 5.63 -11.88 -28.84
C THR A 132 5.11 -10.61 -29.46
N VAL A 133 5.63 -9.48 -29.01
CA VAL A 133 5.56 -8.25 -29.78
C VAL A 133 6.26 -8.61 -31.08
N SER A 134 5.46 -9.06 -32.04
CA SER A 134 5.92 -9.28 -33.40
C SER A 134 6.19 -7.88 -33.93
N ASP A 135 7.46 -7.52 -33.90
CA ASP A 135 8.08 -6.32 -34.47
C ASP A 135 7.84 -6.23 -35.98
N ALA A 136 6.59 -6.09 -36.40
CA ALA A 136 6.23 -6.01 -37.81
C ALA A 136 5.17 -4.96 -38.15
N ARG A 137 4.72 -4.13 -37.18
CA ARG A 137 3.78 -3.02 -37.47
C ARG A 137 4.07 -1.67 -36.83
N ALA A 138 5.19 -1.50 -36.14
CA ALA A 138 5.65 -0.19 -35.67
C ALA A 138 6.59 0.55 -36.64
N LEU A 139 6.96 -0.07 -37.77
CA LEU A 139 7.94 0.49 -38.73
C LEU A 139 7.34 1.13 -39.99
N HIS A 140 6.01 1.25 -40.11
CA HIS A 140 5.40 1.82 -41.33
C HIS A 140 4.62 3.12 -41.11
N MET A 141 4.92 3.86 -40.04
CA MET A 141 4.32 5.17 -39.74
C MET A 141 5.38 6.25 -39.46
N VAL A 142 6.47 6.27 -40.23
CA VAL A 142 7.46 7.37 -40.23
C VAL A 142 7.78 7.90 -41.64
N GLU A 143 7.22 7.34 -42.72
CA GLU A 143 7.47 7.87 -44.07
C GLU A 143 6.17 8.09 -44.83
N ARG A 144 5.65 9.33 -44.76
CA ARG A 144 5.00 10.09 -45.86
C ARG A 144 4.16 11.25 -45.29
N THR A 145 4.84 12.25 -44.75
CA THR A 145 4.37 13.64 -44.81
C THR A 145 5.41 14.46 -45.56
N GLY A 146 5.67 14.02 -46.80
CA GLY A 146 6.38 14.78 -47.81
C GLY A 146 5.49 14.88 -49.05
N ALA A 147 5.26 16.12 -49.49
CA ALA A 147 4.64 16.51 -50.76
C ALA A 147 3.11 16.38 -50.88
N SER A 148 2.41 17.47 -50.53
CA SER A 148 1.33 17.98 -51.38
C SER A 148 1.58 19.46 -51.63
N GLU A 149 2.52 19.72 -52.53
CA GLU A 149 2.77 21.03 -53.09
C GLU A 149 1.95 21.15 -54.38
N LYS A 150 0.77 21.77 -54.30
CA LYS A 150 0.17 22.48 -55.44
C LYS A 150 -0.63 23.69 -54.97
N ALA A 151 -0.01 24.84 -55.22
CA ALA A 151 -0.61 26.05 -55.76
C ALA A 151 -1.71 26.76 -54.95
N ASN A 152 -1.36 27.92 -54.39
CA ASN A 152 -2.11 29.11 -54.81
C ASN A 152 -1.23 30.38 -54.87
N LYS A 153 -1.56 31.18 -55.89
CA LYS A 153 -0.90 32.35 -56.48
C LYS A 153 -0.81 33.60 -55.60
N ASN A 154 0.19 34.42 -55.94
CA ASN A 154 0.27 35.89 -55.92
C ASN A 154 0.18 36.54 -54.53
N ILE A 155 1.08 37.42 -54.09
CA ILE A 155 1.38 38.81 -54.51
C ILE A 155 2.87 39.04 -54.11
N GLY A 156 3.81 39.61 -54.86
CA GLY A 156 3.77 40.80 -55.71
C GLY A 156 4.54 41.95 -55.03
N ALA A 157 5.81 42.12 -55.43
CA ALA A 157 6.61 43.36 -55.45
C ALA A 157 7.01 44.09 -54.14
N GLY A 158 8.29 44.47 -54.05
CA GLY A 158 8.73 45.63 -53.28
C GLY A 158 10.15 45.56 -52.72
N ASP A 159 11.11 46.07 -53.50
CA ASP A 159 12.51 46.31 -53.14
C ASP A 159 12.69 47.22 -51.91
N GLY A 160 13.82 47.05 -51.19
CA GLY A 160 14.46 48.15 -50.46
C GLY A 160 15.21 47.78 -49.17
N SER A 161 16.55 47.77 -49.23
CA SER A 161 17.49 48.56 -48.38
C SER A 161 17.17 48.68 -46.87
N ALA A 162 18.04 48.49 -45.87
CA ALA A 162 19.48 48.38 -45.74
C ALA A 162 19.81 48.25 -44.23
N LEU A 163 20.99 47.69 -43.90
CA LEU A 163 21.90 48.07 -42.78
C LEU A 163 21.36 47.94 -41.33
N SER A 164 21.84 47.04 -40.46
CA SER A 164 23.15 46.93 -39.79
C SER A 164 23.02 47.19 -38.28
N HIS A 165 23.61 46.29 -37.48
CA HIS A 165 24.13 46.45 -36.11
C HIS A 165 24.18 47.88 -35.52
N LEU A 166 23.70 48.09 -34.28
CA LEU A 166 24.48 48.33 -33.04
C LEU A 166 23.57 48.78 -31.87
N ILE A 167 23.87 48.27 -30.67
CA ILE A 167 23.45 48.66 -29.30
C ILE A 167 22.00 48.33 -28.90
#